data_AF-A0A2D8XJ33-F1
#
_entry.id   AF-A0A2D8XJ33-F1
#
_cell.length_a   1.000
_cell.length_b   1.000
_cell.length_c   1.000
_cell.angle_alpha   90.00
_cell.angle_beta   90.00
_cell.angle_gamma   90.00
#
_symmetry.space_group_name_H-M   'P 1'
#
loop_
_entity.id
_entity.type
_entity.pdbx_description
1 polymer ?
#
loop_
_entity_poly.entity_id
_entity_poly.type
_entity_poly.pdbx_seq_one_letter_code
_entity_poly.pdbx_strand_id
1 'polypeptide(L)'
;MTTKSTPAKRGRKPAAKPVAETASPKKAKRSIQRKEMPQALEYEAVRSRGVMMLMQTGVTVYDEEADMVREIRYCENEPSIYKDEQNEKSVKTPIVFRLGKMMVRRTQPNLMEFMSKHPDNEKNGGSKFRVVEKEKKAEVSVDREFLVMDAVSLIRTKDLDDLLAVAISFNINIDRAVNEIKHDLIVKAKAAPDTFIKAFDNPIVAMKASIKQAEKMQIISIQEDSIRWFDTNKNIITVPPGKDPTDTFVRFCLTEQGSTVAAEMERQLS
;
A
#
# COMPACT_ATOMS: atom_id res chain seq x y z
N MET A 1 32.28 -92.23 30.69
CA MET A 1 31.44 -92.70 31.83
C MET A 1 30.50 -91.57 32.23
N THR A 2 29.26 -91.88 32.65
CA THR A 2 28.30 -91.02 33.42
C THR A 2 28.07 -89.57 32.93
N THR A 3 27.00 -89.25 32.16
CA THR A 3 25.60 -88.88 32.60
C THR A 3 25.52 -87.57 33.41
N LYS A 4 24.53 -86.65 33.35
CA LYS A 4 23.19 -86.44 32.72
C LYS A 4 22.83 -84.93 32.95
N SER A 5 21.85 -84.23 32.37
CA SER A 5 20.91 -84.39 31.25
C SER A 5 20.31 -83.02 30.87
N THR A 6 19.84 -82.81 29.63
CA THR A 6 19.05 -81.64 29.20
C THR A 6 17.62 -81.67 29.78
N PRO A 7 16.98 -80.49 29.97
CA PRO A 7 15.64 -80.23 29.43
C PRO A 7 15.54 -78.82 28.79
N ALA A 8 15.10 -78.66 27.53
CA ALA A 8 13.74 -78.81 26.98
C ALA A 8 12.83 -77.59 27.22
N LYS A 9 12.30 -77.03 26.12
CA LYS A 9 11.47 -75.80 26.05
C LYS A 9 10.08 -75.95 26.68
N ARG A 10 9.54 -74.88 27.30
CA ARG A 10 8.24 -74.24 26.95
C ARG A 10 7.89 -73.06 27.87
N GLY A 11 7.28 -72.01 27.31
CA GLY A 11 6.73 -70.89 28.10
C GLY A 11 6.57 -69.58 27.31
N ARG A 12 5.56 -69.48 26.43
CA ARG A 12 5.29 -68.27 25.64
C ARG A 12 4.51 -67.25 26.48
N LYS A 13 4.99 -66.01 26.59
CA LYS A 13 4.20 -64.84 27.05
C LYS A 13 4.33 -63.68 26.03
N PRO A 14 3.34 -62.76 25.99
CA PRO A 14 2.88 -62.19 24.73
C PRO A 14 3.63 -60.92 24.27
N ALA A 15 3.35 -60.54 23.02
CA ALA A 15 3.99 -59.43 22.32
C ALA A 15 3.92 -58.10 23.09
N ALA A 16 5.06 -57.42 23.19
CA ALA A 16 5.11 -56.02 23.60
C ALA A 16 4.45 -55.16 22.51
N LYS A 17 3.57 -54.24 22.94
CA LYS A 17 3.00 -53.21 22.07
C LYS A 17 4.13 -52.29 21.58
N PRO A 18 4.07 -51.75 20.34
CA PRO A 18 5.08 -50.81 19.88
C PRO A 18 5.10 -49.59 20.80
N VAL A 19 6.31 -49.22 21.25
CA VAL A 19 6.52 -48.00 22.03
C VAL A 19 6.19 -46.83 21.11
N ALA A 20 5.21 -46.02 21.49
CA ALA A 20 4.86 -44.82 20.74
C ALA A 20 6.07 -43.89 20.70
N GLU A 21 6.45 -43.43 19.51
CA GLU A 21 7.48 -42.41 19.34
C GLU A 21 7.09 -41.17 20.15
N THR A 22 7.91 -40.82 21.13
CA THR A 22 7.73 -39.63 21.94
C THR A 22 7.93 -38.40 21.06
N ALA A 23 6.81 -37.82 20.63
CA ALA A 23 6.80 -36.59 19.84
C ALA A 23 7.68 -35.51 20.49
N SER A 24 8.75 -35.13 19.79
CA SER A 24 9.72 -34.15 20.26
C SER A 24 9.04 -32.84 20.69
N PRO A 25 9.30 -32.31 21.89
CA PRO A 25 8.62 -31.11 22.37
C PRO A 25 8.94 -29.92 21.45
N LYS A 26 7.91 -29.37 20.81
CA LYS A 26 8.00 -28.16 19.99
C LYS A 26 8.59 -27.04 20.85
N LYS A 27 9.82 -26.61 20.54
CA LYS A 27 10.50 -25.53 21.27
C LYS A 27 9.61 -24.29 21.30
N ALA A 28 9.22 -23.86 22.50
CA ALA A 28 8.40 -22.67 22.69
C ALA A 28 9.11 -21.46 22.05
N LYS A 29 8.40 -20.71 21.21
CA LYS A 29 8.93 -19.49 20.58
C LYS A 29 9.22 -18.48 21.68
N ARG A 30 10.49 -18.14 21.89
CA ARG A 30 10.91 -17.10 22.84
C ARG A 30 10.34 -15.76 22.38
N SER A 31 9.57 -15.08 23.24
CA SER A 31 9.11 -13.72 22.97
C SER A 31 10.30 -12.75 23.01
N ILE A 32 10.52 -12.06 21.90
CA ILE A 32 11.59 -11.06 21.78
C ILE A 32 11.09 -9.78 22.47
N GLN A 33 11.62 -9.47 23.65
CA GLN A 33 11.34 -8.19 24.30
C GLN A 33 12.08 -7.07 23.56
N ARG A 34 11.37 -6.34 22.71
CA ARG A 34 11.88 -5.15 22.03
C ARG A 34 11.61 -3.92 22.90
N LYS A 35 12.66 -3.27 23.39
CA LYS A 35 12.57 -1.94 24.00
C LYS A 35 12.83 -0.91 22.92
N GLU A 36 11.79 -0.18 22.53
CA GLU A 36 11.93 0.89 21.55
C GLU A 36 12.63 2.08 22.21
N MET A 37 13.70 2.55 21.57
CA MET A 37 14.45 3.70 22.06
C MET A 37 13.74 4.97 21.62
N PRO A 38 13.56 5.98 22.50
CA PRO A 38 12.93 7.25 22.13
C PRO A 38 13.70 7.89 20.96
N GLN A 39 13.01 8.02 19.83
CA GLN A 39 13.60 8.38 18.55
C GLN A 39 14.05 9.84 18.53
N ALA A 40 15.18 10.13 17.87
CA ALA A 40 15.59 11.51 17.61
C ALA A 40 14.67 12.13 16.56
N LEU A 41 14.12 13.31 16.83
CA LEU A 41 13.25 14.02 15.90
C LEU A 41 14.09 14.62 14.76
N GLU A 42 13.72 14.30 13.53
CA GLU A 42 14.28 14.89 12.32
C GLU A 42 13.34 15.98 11.83
N TYR A 43 13.87 17.17 11.56
CA TYR A 43 13.14 18.30 10.99
C TYR A 43 13.65 18.56 9.57
N GLU A 44 12.74 18.87 8.66
CA GLU A 44 12.99 19.14 7.24
C GLU A 44 12.53 20.56 6.89
N ALA A 45 13.40 21.33 6.24
CA ALA A 45 13.08 22.66 5.73
C ALA A 45 12.24 22.55 4.44
N VAL A 46 11.09 23.20 4.41
CA VAL A 46 10.08 23.03 3.33
C VAL A 46 10.57 23.64 2.01
N ARG A 47 11.22 24.81 2.07
CA ARG A 47 11.59 25.60 0.89
C ARG A 47 13.06 25.51 0.48
N SER A 48 13.95 25.01 1.34
CA SER A 48 15.41 24.98 1.07
C SER A 48 15.98 23.58 1.23
N ARG A 49 16.55 23.03 0.15
CA ARG A 49 17.37 21.81 0.18
C ARG A 49 18.86 22.08 0.49
N GLY A 50 19.24 23.35 0.67
CA GLY A 50 20.61 23.77 0.93
C GLY A 50 20.94 23.88 2.41
N VAL A 51 21.77 24.86 2.77
CA VAL A 51 21.92 25.29 4.17
C VAL A 51 20.84 26.33 4.47
N MET A 52 20.14 26.20 5.59
CA MET A 52 19.18 27.19 6.06
C MET A 52 19.41 27.47 7.55
N MET A 53 19.52 28.74 7.91
CA MET A 53 19.58 29.19 9.30
C MET A 53 18.20 29.71 9.73
N LEU A 54 17.78 29.40 10.96
CA LEU A 54 16.59 30.02 11.55
C LEU A 54 16.97 31.35 12.21
N MET A 55 16.14 32.37 11.96
CA MET A 55 16.20 33.65 12.64
C MET A 55 15.59 33.50 14.04
N GLN A 56 16.30 33.95 15.08
CA GLN A 56 15.93 33.81 16.51
C GLN A 56 15.78 35.17 17.20
N THR A 57 15.34 36.19 16.46
CA THR A 57 15.26 37.57 16.94
C THR A 57 13.82 38.03 16.81
N GLY A 58 13.19 38.42 17.94
CA GLY A 58 11.79 38.84 17.95
C GLY A 58 10.79 37.71 17.68
N VAL A 59 11.18 36.45 17.93
CA VAL A 59 10.27 35.31 17.80
C VAL A 59 9.44 35.22 19.08
N THR A 60 8.17 35.58 18.99
CA THR A 60 7.22 35.48 20.10
C THR A 60 6.35 34.24 19.96
N VAL A 61 6.07 33.60 21.10
CA VAL A 61 5.16 32.45 21.22
C VAL A 61 4.21 32.72 22.38
N TYR A 62 2.96 32.31 22.21
CA TYR A 62 1.96 32.31 23.27
C TYR A 62 2.20 31.11 24.20
N ASP A 63 2.37 31.37 25.50
CA ASP A 63 2.60 30.35 26.51
C ASP A 63 1.28 29.96 27.18
N GLU A 64 0.81 28.73 26.95
CA GLU A 64 -0.47 28.24 27.48
C GLU A 64 -0.48 28.11 29.01
N GLU A 65 0.69 27.92 29.65
CA GLU A 65 0.78 27.79 31.11
C GLU A 65 0.75 29.14 31.84
N ALA A 66 1.16 30.22 31.16
CA ALA A 66 1.29 31.56 31.73
C ALA A 66 0.31 32.59 31.13
N ASP A 67 -0.52 32.19 30.16
CA ASP A 67 -1.50 33.03 29.44
C ASP A 67 -0.89 34.36 28.95
N MET A 68 0.33 34.29 28.42
CA MET A 68 1.10 35.46 28.00
C MET A 68 1.98 35.19 26.79
N VAL A 69 2.23 36.23 25.98
CA VAL A 69 3.11 36.17 24.82
C VAL A 69 4.56 36.43 25.26
N ARG A 70 5.43 35.42 25.15
CA ARG A 70 6.85 35.46 25.55
C ARG A 70 7.78 35.45 24.33
N GLU A 71 8.93 36.11 24.41
CA GLU A 71 9.99 35.98 23.39
C GLU A 71 10.81 34.71 23.65
N ILE A 72 10.96 33.86 22.64
CA ILE A 72 11.76 32.62 22.72
C ILE A 72 13.13 32.80 22.04
N ARG A 73 14.19 32.27 22.67
CA ARG A 73 15.54 32.22 22.09
C ARG A 73 16.22 30.90 22.45
N TYR A 74 16.94 30.31 21.48
CA TYR A 74 17.69 29.08 21.72
C TYR A 74 19.11 29.35 22.20
N CYS A 75 19.43 28.84 23.39
CA CYS A 75 20.73 28.93 24.04
C CYS A 75 21.11 27.54 24.54
N GLU A 76 22.21 26.95 24.05
CA GLU A 76 22.58 25.55 24.37
C GLU A 76 22.86 25.27 25.85
N ASN A 77 23.28 26.29 26.60
CA ASN A 77 23.67 26.16 28.01
C ASN A 77 22.51 26.33 29.00
N GLU A 78 21.32 26.71 28.53
CA GLU A 78 20.15 26.99 29.38
C GLU A 78 19.13 25.85 29.30
N PRO A 79 18.32 25.61 30.35
CA PRO A 79 17.25 24.62 30.30
C PRO A 79 15.98 25.11 29.58
N SER A 80 15.58 26.37 29.80
CA SER A 80 14.36 26.98 29.25
C SER A 80 14.57 27.58 27.86
N ILE A 81 13.49 27.75 27.09
CA ILE A 81 13.45 28.46 25.80
C ILE A 81 13.12 29.97 25.95
N TYR A 82 12.54 30.37 27.08
CA TYR A 82 11.96 31.70 27.27
C TYR A 82 13.04 32.72 27.67
N LYS A 83 13.00 33.91 27.08
CA LYS A 83 14.05 34.92 27.26
C LYS A 83 14.13 35.48 28.68
N ASP A 84 12.99 35.59 29.35
CA ASP A 84 12.78 36.08 30.72
C ASP A 84 13.27 35.11 31.80
N GLU A 85 13.29 33.80 31.52
CA GLU A 85 13.81 32.78 32.43
C GLU A 85 15.31 32.51 32.24
N GLN A 86 15.87 32.91 31.11
CA GLN A 86 17.29 32.73 30.77
C GLN A 86 18.16 33.90 31.26
N ASN A 87 19.42 33.59 31.59
CA ASN A 87 20.40 34.59 32.02
C ASN A 87 20.66 35.67 30.93
N GLU A 88 20.94 36.90 31.32
CA GLU A 88 21.27 38.00 30.41
C GLU A 88 22.53 37.71 29.58
N LYS A 89 23.47 36.95 30.15
CA LYS A 89 24.77 36.61 29.52
C LYS A 89 24.71 35.39 28.57
N SER A 90 23.56 34.74 28.41
CA SER A 90 23.44 33.51 27.61
C SER A 90 23.60 33.80 26.11
N VAL A 91 24.54 33.10 25.48
CA VAL A 91 24.86 33.25 24.05
C VAL A 91 23.85 32.47 23.20
N LYS A 92 23.29 33.12 22.19
CA LYS A 92 22.39 32.48 21.21
C LYS A 92 23.16 31.50 20.33
N THR A 93 22.74 30.23 20.27
CA THR A 93 23.33 29.25 19.33
C THR A 93 22.57 29.28 18.00
N PRO A 94 23.24 29.45 16.84
CA PRO A 94 22.56 29.44 15.54
C PRO A 94 22.01 28.04 15.22
N ILE A 95 20.71 27.96 14.92
CA ILE A 95 20.07 26.72 14.46
C ILE A 95 20.23 26.60 12.94
N VAL A 96 20.93 25.55 12.50
CA VAL A 96 21.32 25.36 11.09
C VAL A 96 20.84 24.01 10.54
N PHE A 97 19.93 24.05 9.58
CA PHE A 97 19.61 22.92 8.71
C PHE A 97 20.75 22.72 7.70
N ARG A 98 21.26 21.50 7.60
CA ARG A 98 22.27 21.09 6.60
C ARG A 98 21.60 20.16 5.60
N LEU A 99 21.73 20.45 4.30
CA LEU A 99 21.06 19.71 3.22
C LEU A 99 19.53 19.65 3.40
N GLY A 100 18.93 20.77 3.83
CA GLY A 100 17.51 20.90 4.13
C GLY A 100 17.04 20.13 5.37
N LYS A 101 17.94 19.51 6.15
CA LYS A 101 17.59 18.64 7.27
C LYS A 101 18.34 18.97 8.55
N MET A 102 17.75 18.62 9.68
CA MET A 102 18.36 18.73 11.00
C MET A 102 17.84 17.62 11.90
N MET A 103 18.74 16.97 12.63
CA MET A 103 18.40 15.95 13.61
C MET A 103 18.57 16.53 15.01
N VAL A 104 17.47 16.68 15.75
CA VAL A 104 17.48 17.09 17.16
C VAL A 104 17.65 15.83 18.01
N ARG A 105 18.72 15.80 18.79
CA ARG A 105 19.02 14.65 19.68
C ARG A 105 18.20 14.77 20.96
N ARG A 106 17.79 13.63 21.54
CA ARG A 106 17.13 13.58 22.86
C ARG A 106 17.95 14.22 24.00
N THR A 107 19.26 14.36 23.82
CA THR A 107 20.16 15.06 24.74
C THR A 107 20.00 16.58 24.73
N GLN A 108 19.21 17.16 23.82
CA GLN A 108 18.97 18.60 23.69
C GLN A 108 17.46 18.90 23.81
N PRO A 109 16.86 18.76 25.01
CA PRO A 109 15.43 18.99 25.22
C PRO A 109 15.02 20.44 24.89
N ASN A 110 15.84 21.44 25.27
CA ASN A 110 15.62 22.85 24.93
C ASN A 110 15.46 23.06 23.41
N LEU A 111 16.33 22.45 22.57
CA LEU A 111 16.22 22.56 21.12
C LEU A 111 14.93 21.93 20.58
N MET A 112 14.52 20.79 21.17
CA MET A 112 13.30 20.09 20.79
C MET A 112 12.06 20.93 21.10
N GLU A 113 12.02 21.57 22.27
CA GLU A 113 10.93 22.45 22.67
C GLU A 113 10.91 23.75 21.86
N PHE A 114 12.08 24.37 21.64
CA PHE A 114 12.20 25.55 20.78
C PHE A 114 11.64 25.26 19.38
N MET A 115 12.01 24.10 18.79
CA MET A 115 11.54 23.72 17.46
C MET A 115 10.08 23.27 17.41
N SER A 116 9.52 22.71 18.50
CA SER A 116 8.10 22.35 18.55
C SER A 116 7.21 23.58 18.69
N LYS A 117 7.56 24.52 19.58
CA LYS A 117 6.81 25.76 19.87
C LYS A 117 7.02 26.89 18.83
N HIS A 118 8.05 26.81 17.99
CA HIS A 118 8.36 27.86 17.00
C HIS A 118 7.19 28.19 16.05
N PRO A 119 6.87 29.48 15.78
CA PRO A 119 5.74 29.84 14.91
C PRO A 119 5.98 29.45 13.44
N ASP A 120 7.23 29.38 12.96
CA ASP A 120 7.53 28.96 11.58
C ASP A 120 7.45 27.44 11.32
N ASN A 121 7.12 26.63 12.35
CA ASN A 121 6.87 25.19 12.24
C ASN A 121 5.51 24.94 11.56
N GLU A 122 5.43 23.99 10.62
CA GLU A 122 4.20 23.63 9.89
C GLU A 122 3.04 23.25 10.84
N LYS A 123 3.34 22.63 12.00
CA LYS A 123 2.31 22.30 13.01
C LYS A 123 1.67 23.52 13.67
N ASN A 124 2.32 24.68 13.64
CA ASN A 124 1.89 25.92 14.29
C ASN A 124 1.41 26.97 13.27
N GLY A 125 1.12 26.55 12.03
CA GLY A 125 0.72 27.45 10.93
C GLY A 125 1.87 28.08 10.14
N GLY A 126 3.11 27.74 10.46
CA GLY A 126 4.30 28.20 9.75
C GLY A 126 4.57 27.48 8.42
N SER A 127 5.59 27.92 7.68
CA SER A 127 5.94 27.32 6.38
C SER A 127 7.44 27.19 6.10
N LYS A 128 8.30 27.29 7.13
CA LYS A 128 9.76 27.17 6.95
C LYS A 128 10.26 25.75 7.15
N PHE A 129 9.75 25.02 8.15
CA PHE A 129 10.17 23.66 8.44
C PHE A 129 9.05 22.81 9.05
N ARG A 130 9.24 21.49 9.03
CA ARG A 130 8.29 20.49 9.55
C ARG A 130 8.99 19.31 10.21
N VAL A 131 8.25 18.57 11.04
CA VAL A 131 8.72 17.30 11.63
C VAL A 131 8.63 16.19 10.58
N VAL A 132 9.72 15.43 10.39
CA VAL A 132 9.76 14.22 9.58
C VAL A 132 9.39 13.02 10.44
N GLU A 133 8.11 12.69 10.45
CA GLU A 133 7.58 11.49 11.12
C GLU A 133 7.97 10.25 10.29
N LYS A 134 9.13 9.67 10.60
CA LYS A 134 9.70 8.51 9.89
C LYS A 134 8.80 7.28 9.95
N GLU A 135 8.13 7.09 11.08
CA GLU A 135 7.19 5.99 11.30
C GLU A 135 6.03 6.05 10.30
N LYS A 136 5.34 7.19 10.17
CA LYS A 136 4.29 7.37 9.15
C LYS A 136 4.79 7.24 7.72
N LYS A 137 6.00 7.74 7.42
CA LYS A 137 6.61 7.54 6.08
C LYS A 137 6.92 6.07 5.81
N ALA A 138 7.34 5.31 6.83
CA ALA A 138 7.59 3.87 6.72
C ALA A 138 6.27 3.09 6.59
N GLU A 139 5.27 3.38 7.40
CA GLU A 139 3.91 2.84 7.35
C GLU A 139 3.30 3.00 5.94
N VAL A 140 3.23 4.23 5.42
CA VAL A 140 2.74 4.50 4.05
C VAL A 140 3.55 3.78 2.97
N SER A 141 4.86 3.57 3.16
CA SER A 141 5.68 2.80 2.22
C SER A 141 5.39 1.29 2.31
N VAL A 142 5.10 0.78 3.50
CA VAL A 142 4.78 -0.63 3.78
C VAL A 142 3.37 -0.96 3.29
N ASP A 143 2.39 -0.09 3.50
CA ASP A 143 1.03 -0.23 2.97
C ASP A 143 1.04 -0.32 1.44
N ARG A 144 1.88 0.50 0.78
CA ARG A 144 2.05 0.45 -0.67
C ARG A 144 2.67 -0.87 -1.15
N GLU A 145 3.66 -1.41 -0.43
CA GLU A 145 4.24 -2.72 -0.73
C GLU A 145 3.21 -3.85 -0.53
N PHE A 146 2.36 -3.77 0.50
CA PHE A 146 1.25 -4.71 0.69
C PHE A 146 0.23 -4.65 -0.46
N LEU A 147 -0.19 -3.44 -0.88
CA LEU A 147 -1.09 -3.28 -2.03
C LEU A 147 -0.50 -3.86 -3.33
N VAL A 148 0.81 -3.71 -3.56
CA VAL A 148 1.49 -4.35 -4.71
C VAL A 148 1.53 -5.87 -4.56
N MET A 149 1.80 -6.39 -3.37
CA MET A 149 1.80 -7.82 -3.08
C MET A 149 0.43 -8.46 -3.30
N ASP A 150 -0.63 -7.82 -2.80
CA ASP A 150 -2.02 -8.25 -2.99
C ASP A 150 -2.43 -8.20 -4.47
N ALA A 151 -2.10 -7.12 -5.18
CA ALA A 151 -2.37 -7.00 -6.61
C ALA A 151 -1.66 -8.10 -7.45
N VAL A 152 -0.42 -8.47 -7.10
CA VAL A 152 0.30 -9.59 -7.74
C VAL A 152 -0.27 -10.95 -7.31
N SER A 153 -0.77 -11.07 -6.08
CA SER A 153 -1.46 -12.27 -5.58
C SER A 153 -2.74 -12.55 -6.37
N LEU A 154 -3.55 -11.52 -6.65
CA LEU A 154 -4.75 -11.62 -7.50
C LEU A 154 -4.45 -12.19 -8.89
N ILE A 155 -3.34 -11.81 -9.52
CA ILE A 155 -2.91 -12.33 -10.85
C ILE A 155 -2.63 -13.85 -10.80
N ARG A 156 -2.31 -14.38 -9.62
CA ARG A 156 -2.03 -15.80 -9.40
C ARG A 156 -3.29 -16.59 -9.01
N THR A 157 -4.24 -15.99 -8.31
CA THR A 157 -5.41 -16.67 -7.75
C THR A 157 -6.67 -16.56 -8.60
N LYS A 158 -6.82 -15.52 -9.42
CA LYS A 158 -7.97 -15.35 -10.32
C LYS A 158 -7.87 -16.22 -11.57
N ASP A 159 -9.05 -16.59 -12.08
CA ASP A 159 -9.21 -17.37 -13.30
C ASP A 159 -8.76 -16.60 -14.54
N LEU A 160 -8.49 -17.34 -15.63
CA LEU A 160 -7.93 -16.73 -16.85
C LEU A 160 -8.86 -15.65 -17.43
N ASP A 161 -10.17 -15.86 -17.40
CA ASP A 161 -11.14 -14.95 -18.01
C ASP A 161 -11.23 -13.61 -17.27
N ASP A 162 -11.18 -13.62 -15.94
CA ASP A 162 -11.03 -12.42 -15.10
C ASP A 162 -9.73 -11.65 -15.45
N LEU A 163 -8.63 -12.35 -15.66
CA LEU A 163 -7.35 -11.73 -16.05
C LEU A 163 -7.41 -11.13 -17.46
N LEU A 164 -8.09 -11.79 -18.40
CA LEU A 164 -8.30 -11.29 -19.75
C LEU A 164 -9.23 -10.06 -19.73
N ALA A 165 -10.27 -10.05 -18.91
CA ALA A 165 -11.15 -8.89 -18.73
C ALA A 165 -10.40 -7.65 -18.25
N VAL A 166 -9.57 -7.82 -17.21
CA VAL A 166 -8.71 -6.74 -16.71
C VAL A 166 -7.67 -6.34 -17.76
N ALA A 167 -7.07 -7.28 -18.49
CA ALA A 167 -6.14 -6.99 -19.59
C ALA A 167 -6.77 -6.11 -20.70
N ILE A 168 -8.00 -6.44 -21.13
CA ILE A 168 -8.78 -5.67 -22.12
C ILE A 168 -9.04 -4.24 -21.60
N SER A 169 -9.38 -4.06 -20.32
CA SER A 169 -9.61 -2.73 -19.76
C SER A 169 -8.35 -1.85 -19.74
N PHE A 170 -7.18 -2.44 -19.48
CA PHE A 170 -5.87 -1.78 -19.58
C PHE A 170 -5.30 -1.71 -21.00
N ASN A 171 -6.09 -2.08 -22.02
CA ASN A 171 -5.73 -2.07 -23.44
C ASN A 171 -4.47 -2.90 -23.76
N ILE A 172 -4.30 -4.02 -23.04
CA ILE A 172 -3.25 -5.02 -23.29
C ILE A 172 -3.75 -5.98 -24.38
N ASN A 173 -2.90 -6.26 -25.37
CA ASN A 173 -3.24 -7.23 -26.41
C ASN A 173 -3.27 -8.66 -25.83
N ILE A 174 -4.43 -9.31 -25.94
CA ILE A 174 -4.75 -10.67 -25.46
C ILE A 174 -4.49 -11.79 -26.47
N ASP A 175 -4.18 -11.48 -27.73
CA ASP A 175 -3.87 -12.47 -28.78
C ASP A 175 -2.44 -13.02 -28.69
N ARG A 176 -1.90 -13.09 -27.46
CA ARG A 176 -0.52 -13.46 -27.13
C ARG A 176 -0.50 -14.60 -26.12
N ALA A 177 0.69 -15.16 -25.87
CA ALA A 177 0.83 -16.23 -24.90
C ALA A 177 0.39 -15.78 -23.49
N VAL A 178 -0.33 -16.64 -22.77
CA VAL A 178 -0.87 -16.35 -21.42
C VAL A 178 0.20 -15.84 -20.44
N ASN A 179 1.45 -16.31 -20.58
CA ASN A 179 2.57 -15.87 -19.74
C ASN A 179 2.99 -14.40 -20.03
N GLU A 180 2.89 -13.93 -21.27
CA GLU A 180 3.15 -12.53 -21.64
C GLU A 180 2.04 -11.62 -21.11
N ILE A 181 0.79 -12.05 -21.22
CA ILE A 181 -0.36 -11.32 -20.65
C ILE A 181 -0.20 -11.19 -19.13
N LYS A 182 0.16 -12.28 -18.43
CA LYS A 182 0.44 -12.26 -16.99
C LYS A 182 1.62 -11.35 -16.64
N HIS A 183 2.68 -11.33 -17.46
CA HIS A 183 3.80 -10.40 -17.28
C HIS A 183 3.35 -8.94 -17.39
N ASP A 184 2.61 -8.59 -18.45
CA ASP A 184 2.15 -7.22 -18.69
C ASP A 184 1.17 -6.75 -17.59
N LEU A 185 0.30 -7.64 -17.10
CA LEU A 185 -0.55 -7.40 -15.94
C LEU A 185 0.26 -7.14 -14.67
N ILE A 186 1.34 -7.90 -14.40
CA ILE A 186 2.23 -7.67 -13.25
C ILE A 186 2.91 -6.30 -13.33
N VAL A 187 3.32 -5.86 -14.52
CA VAL A 187 3.91 -4.52 -14.72
C VAL A 187 2.87 -3.43 -14.42
N LYS A 188 1.62 -3.57 -14.89
CA LYS A 188 0.53 -2.63 -14.58
C LYS A 188 0.18 -2.62 -13.09
N ALA A 189 0.06 -3.79 -12.46
CA ALA A 189 -0.22 -3.93 -11.03
C ALA A 189 0.83 -3.24 -10.14
N LYS A 190 2.12 -3.35 -10.50
CA LYS A 190 3.20 -2.63 -9.80
C LYS A 190 3.16 -1.11 -10.01
N ALA A 191 2.72 -0.65 -11.18
CA ALA A 191 2.62 0.77 -11.49
C ALA A 191 1.46 1.46 -10.76
N ALA A 192 0.29 0.82 -10.68
CA ALA A 192 -0.93 1.37 -10.10
C ALA A 192 -1.78 0.29 -9.39
N PRO A 193 -1.36 -0.21 -8.21
CA PRO A 193 -2.01 -1.34 -7.53
C PRO A 193 -3.46 -1.04 -7.15
N ASP A 194 -3.78 0.15 -6.63
CA ASP A 194 -5.13 0.55 -6.26
C ASP A 194 -6.13 0.48 -7.41
N THR A 195 -5.71 0.96 -8.60
CA THR A 195 -6.54 0.95 -9.81
C THR A 195 -6.67 -0.46 -10.37
N PHE A 196 -5.61 -1.27 -10.25
CA PHE A 196 -5.59 -2.65 -10.70
C PHE A 196 -6.52 -3.55 -9.88
N ILE A 197 -6.48 -3.44 -8.55
CA ILE A 197 -7.38 -4.18 -7.65
C ILE A 197 -8.84 -3.80 -7.95
N LYS A 198 -9.15 -2.50 -8.00
CA LYS A 198 -10.50 -1.99 -8.30
C LYS A 198 -11.01 -2.33 -9.70
N ALA A 199 -10.14 -2.75 -10.63
CA ALA A 199 -10.56 -3.16 -11.97
C ALA A 199 -11.27 -4.52 -11.97
N PHE A 200 -10.94 -5.44 -11.03
CA PHE A 200 -11.62 -6.74 -10.91
C PHE A 200 -13.06 -6.62 -10.43
N ASP A 201 -13.34 -5.68 -9.52
CA ASP A 201 -14.67 -5.50 -8.94
C ASP A 201 -15.59 -4.59 -9.79
N ASN A 202 -15.13 -4.13 -10.96
CA ASN A 202 -15.85 -3.16 -11.77
C ASN A 202 -16.71 -3.84 -12.86
N PRO A 203 -18.06 -3.74 -12.81
CA PRO A 203 -18.93 -4.35 -13.81
C PRO A 203 -18.72 -3.80 -15.23
N ILE A 204 -18.21 -2.58 -15.38
CA ILE A 204 -17.83 -1.99 -16.67
C ILE A 204 -16.67 -2.78 -17.29
N VAL A 205 -15.71 -3.27 -16.48
CA VAL A 205 -14.56 -4.05 -16.95
C VAL A 205 -14.99 -5.44 -17.40
N ALA A 206 -15.80 -6.13 -16.58
CA ALA A 206 -16.37 -7.43 -16.93
C ALA A 206 -17.20 -7.36 -18.23
N MET A 207 -18.15 -6.42 -18.32
CA MET A 207 -19.00 -6.26 -19.51
C MET A 207 -18.18 -5.89 -20.77
N LYS A 208 -17.14 -5.05 -20.64
CA LYS A 208 -16.23 -4.73 -21.76
C LYS A 208 -15.47 -5.96 -22.25
N ALA A 209 -15.16 -6.90 -21.38
CA ALA A 209 -14.53 -8.17 -21.74
C ALA A 209 -15.47 -9.05 -22.55
N SER A 210 -16.68 -9.30 -22.04
CA SER A 210 -17.72 -10.07 -22.72
C SER A 210 -18.03 -9.52 -24.11
N ILE A 211 -18.13 -8.19 -24.24
CA ILE A 211 -18.33 -7.51 -25.54
C ILE A 211 -17.17 -7.77 -26.51
N LYS A 212 -15.91 -7.65 -26.05
CA LYS A 212 -14.73 -7.90 -26.90
C LYS A 212 -14.58 -9.38 -27.27
N GLN A 213 -15.01 -10.29 -26.42
CA GLN A 213 -15.07 -11.72 -26.72
C GLN A 213 -16.19 -12.04 -27.72
N ALA A 214 -17.36 -11.43 -27.58
CA ALA A 214 -18.48 -11.56 -28.51
C ALA A 214 -18.17 -11.01 -29.91
N GLU A 215 -17.41 -9.91 -30.00
CA GLU A 215 -16.87 -9.38 -31.26
C GLU A 215 -15.92 -10.41 -31.92
N LYS A 216 -14.99 -10.97 -31.14
CA LYS A 216 -14.02 -11.97 -31.63
C LYS A 216 -14.67 -13.31 -32.03
N MET A 217 -15.73 -13.72 -31.34
CA MET A 217 -16.53 -14.91 -31.67
C MET A 217 -17.54 -14.67 -32.80
N GLN A 218 -17.57 -13.48 -33.41
CA GLN A 218 -18.52 -13.10 -34.45
C GLN A 218 -19.99 -13.26 -34.02
N ILE A 219 -20.29 -12.92 -32.76
CA ILE A 219 -21.65 -12.81 -32.23
C ILE A 219 -22.20 -11.41 -32.51
N ILE A 220 -21.37 -10.38 -32.29
CA ILE A 220 -21.68 -8.97 -32.57
C ILE A 220 -20.70 -8.37 -33.60
N SER A 221 -21.18 -7.41 -34.38
CA SER A 221 -20.37 -6.55 -35.24
C SER A 221 -20.40 -5.13 -34.68
N ILE A 222 -19.22 -4.61 -34.31
CA ILE A 222 -19.04 -3.24 -33.84
C ILE A 222 -18.60 -2.38 -35.03
N GLN A 223 -19.33 -1.30 -35.30
CA GLN A 223 -19.02 -0.31 -36.34
C GLN A 223 -19.08 1.09 -35.72
N GLU A 224 -18.51 2.10 -36.40
CA GLU A 224 -18.42 3.47 -35.86
C GLU A 224 -19.81 4.09 -35.58
N ASP A 225 -20.79 3.84 -36.45
CA ASP A 225 -22.15 4.40 -36.34
C ASP A 225 -23.14 3.51 -35.55
N SER A 226 -22.90 2.20 -35.48
CA SER A 226 -23.88 1.25 -34.93
C SER A 226 -23.27 -0.11 -34.58
N ILE A 227 -23.94 -0.81 -33.67
CA ILE A 227 -23.58 -2.17 -33.25
C ILE A 227 -24.73 -3.10 -33.63
N ARG A 228 -24.39 -4.26 -34.20
CA ARG A 228 -25.34 -5.19 -34.81
C ARG A 228 -25.09 -6.61 -34.35
N TRP A 229 -26.12 -7.44 -34.35
CA TRP A 229 -25.95 -8.89 -34.31
C TRP A 229 -25.33 -9.37 -35.62
N PHE A 230 -24.33 -10.26 -35.56
CA PHE A 230 -23.61 -10.72 -36.74
C PHE A 230 -24.45 -11.67 -37.63
N ASP A 231 -25.32 -12.48 -37.00
CA ASP A 231 -26.14 -13.50 -37.65
C ASP A 231 -27.29 -12.91 -38.51
N THR A 232 -27.96 -11.89 -37.98
CA THR A 232 -29.20 -11.33 -38.50
C THR A 232 -29.04 -9.90 -39.01
N ASN A 233 -27.85 -9.29 -38.84
CA ASN A 233 -27.55 -7.89 -39.14
C ASN A 233 -28.52 -6.87 -38.50
N LYS A 234 -29.27 -7.29 -37.46
CA LYS A 234 -30.19 -6.41 -36.72
C LYS A 234 -29.38 -5.43 -35.87
N ASN A 235 -29.68 -4.13 -36.00
CA ASN A 235 -29.12 -3.10 -35.14
C ASN A 235 -29.54 -3.33 -33.67
N ILE A 236 -28.57 -3.22 -32.77
CA ILE A 236 -28.73 -3.27 -31.31
C ILE A 236 -28.81 -1.84 -30.77
N ILE A 237 -27.82 -1.02 -31.11
CA ILE A 237 -27.70 0.38 -30.69
C ILE A 237 -27.02 1.21 -31.80
N THR A 238 -27.44 2.46 -31.94
CA THR A 238 -26.75 3.48 -32.74
C THR A 238 -25.84 4.31 -31.84
N VAL A 239 -24.61 4.56 -32.31
CA VAL A 239 -23.58 5.27 -31.54
C VAL A 239 -23.64 6.75 -31.93
N PRO A 240 -23.73 7.69 -30.96
CA PRO A 240 -23.65 9.12 -31.27
C PRO A 240 -22.26 9.48 -31.82
N PRO A 241 -22.16 10.34 -32.84
CA PRO A 241 -20.89 10.68 -33.48
C PRO A 241 -19.89 11.27 -32.48
N GLY A 242 -18.64 10.82 -32.56
CA GLY A 242 -17.55 11.25 -31.68
C GLY A 242 -17.47 10.53 -30.32
N LYS A 243 -18.25 9.47 -30.10
CA LYS A 243 -18.10 8.57 -28.95
C LYS A 243 -17.50 7.23 -29.36
N ASP A 244 -16.78 6.58 -28.43
CA ASP A 244 -16.31 5.22 -28.63
C ASP A 244 -17.50 4.23 -28.66
N PRO A 245 -17.62 3.38 -29.70
CA PRO A 245 -18.69 2.39 -29.79
C PRO A 245 -18.67 1.39 -28.63
N THR A 246 -17.50 0.95 -28.18
CA THR A 246 -17.37 -0.08 -27.13
C THR A 246 -17.84 0.45 -25.77
N ASP A 247 -17.38 1.63 -25.35
CA ASP A 247 -17.81 2.31 -24.12
C ASP A 247 -19.30 2.67 -24.15
N THR A 248 -19.81 3.12 -25.31
CA THR A 248 -21.24 3.39 -25.49
C THR A 248 -22.07 2.10 -25.29
N PHE A 249 -21.59 0.96 -25.80
CA PHE A 249 -22.28 -0.33 -25.66
C PHE A 249 -22.21 -0.89 -24.25
N VAL A 250 -21.04 -0.85 -23.60
CA VAL A 250 -20.89 -1.26 -22.19
C VAL A 250 -21.89 -0.52 -21.30
N ARG A 251 -22.01 0.81 -21.48
CA ARG A 251 -22.99 1.62 -20.74
C ARG A 251 -24.43 1.20 -21.05
N PHE A 252 -24.76 0.89 -22.30
CA PHE A 252 -26.10 0.42 -22.69
C PHE A 252 -26.43 -0.94 -22.05
N CYS A 253 -25.53 -1.93 -22.12
CA CYS A 253 -25.70 -3.25 -21.50
C CYS A 253 -25.91 -3.18 -19.98
N LEU A 254 -25.36 -2.16 -19.31
CA LEU A 254 -25.57 -1.89 -17.89
C LEU A 254 -26.87 -1.11 -17.57
N THR A 255 -27.73 -0.84 -18.56
CA THR A 255 -29.08 -0.28 -18.33
C THR A 255 -30.16 -1.35 -18.40
N GLU A 256 -31.30 -1.10 -17.75
CA GLU A 256 -32.51 -1.92 -17.83
C GLU A 256 -32.88 -2.34 -19.27
N GLN A 257 -32.73 -1.45 -20.25
CA GLN A 257 -33.06 -1.72 -21.65
C GLN A 257 -32.04 -2.66 -22.33
N GLY A 258 -30.75 -2.53 -21.99
CA GLY A 258 -29.69 -3.37 -22.52
C GLY A 258 -29.50 -4.71 -21.79
N SER A 259 -30.13 -4.90 -20.63
CA SER A 259 -30.07 -6.15 -19.84
C SER A 259 -30.42 -7.41 -20.64
N THR A 260 -31.47 -7.32 -21.46
CA THR A 260 -31.92 -8.43 -22.34
C THR A 260 -30.90 -8.78 -23.43
N VAL A 261 -30.21 -7.77 -23.97
CA VAL A 261 -29.14 -7.92 -24.97
C VAL A 261 -27.89 -8.51 -24.32
N ALA A 262 -27.53 -8.05 -23.12
CA ALA A 262 -26.42 -8.59 -22.36
C ALA A 262 -26.63 -10.07 -22.03
N ALA A 263 -27.83 -10.44 -21.55
CA ALA A 263 -28.17 -11.83 -21.23
C ALA A 263 -28.15 -12.76 -22.45
N GLU A 264 -28.65 -12.32 -23.61
CA GLU A 264 -28.57 -13.12 -24.85
C GLU A 264 -27.13 -13.22 -25.38
N MET A 265 -26.31 -12.17 -25.23
CA MET A 265 -24.88 -12.22 -25.55
C MET A 265 -24.13 -13.21 -24.64
N GLU A 266 -24.33 -13.15 -23.32
CA GLU A 266 -23.73 -14.07 -22.34
C GLU A 266 -24.17 -15.52 -22.59
N ARG A 267 -25.43 -15.74 -22.98
CA ARG A 267 -25.94 -17.06 -23.39
C ARG A 267 -25.25 -17.61 -24.64
N GLN A 268 -24.83 -16.76 -25.58
CA GLN A 268 -24.09 -17.18 -26.79
C GLN A 268 -22.57 -17.29 -26.55
N LEU A 269 -22.07 -16.75 -25.44
CA LEU A 269 -20.69 -16.90 -24.98
C LEU A 269 -20.46 -18.17 -24.12
N SER A 270 -21.53 -18.80 -23.62
CA SER A 270 -21.53 -20.00 -22.77
C SER A 270 -21.62 -21.31 -23.55
#